data_AF-A0A0B7HKT4-F1
#
_entry.id   AF-A0A0B7HKT4-F1
#
_cell.length_a   1.000
_cell.length_b   1.000
_cell.length_c   1.000
_cell.angle_alpha   90.00
_cell.angle_beta   90.00
_cell.angle_gamma   90.00
#
_symmetry.space_group_name_H-M   'P 1'
#
loop_
_entity.id
_entity.type
_entity.pdbx_description
1 polymer ?
#
loop_
_entity_poly.entity_id
_entity_poly.type
_entity_poly.pdbx_seq_one_letter_code
_entity_poly.pdbx_strand_id
1 'polypeptide(L)'
;MPSKINIDTYAGVKNLINNWQLTNGAEWYDIQKALNETRTKPINLSLVSRDVSTDWLKEISRTAFVSDRNVSFSGGTDKLVYMVAGGFYKEEGTIIGTDYQRITARLKSDYKVKDYLKVGVNINIQSSDTHNSILEGNPTVGTINTAIKLEPNFPVWIDQSKGKYDYSKFTDFSQSGSSNCLQ
;
A
#
# COMPACT_ATOMS: atom_id res chain seq x y z
N MET A 1 30.33 33.46 3.11
CA MET A 1 29.31 32.67 3.84
C MET A 1 29.96 31.44 4.46
N PRO A 2 29.80 31.18 5.76
CA PRO A 2 30.34 29.97 6.36
C PRO A 2 29.65 28.72 5.79
N SER A 3 30.42 27.65 5.59
CA SER A 3 29.88 26.36 5.15
C SER A 3 28.94 25.79 6.22
N LYS A 4 27.82 25.23 5.80
CA LYS A 4 26.79 24.63 6.65
C LYS A 4 26.44 23.23 6.13
N ILE A 5 26.36 22.29 7.06
CA ILE A 5 25.81 20.96 6.83
C ILE A 5 24.44 20.93 7.50
N ASN A 6 23.42 20.50 6.77
CA ASN A 6 22.11 20.18 7.32
C ASN A 6 21.79 18.71 7.11
N ILE A 7 21.28 18.06 8.14
CA ILE A 7 20.87 16.66 8.14
C ILE A 7 19.45 16.64 8.68
N ASP A 8 18.51 16.28 7.83
CA ASP A 8 17.10 16.17 8.16
C ASP A 8 16.70 14.69 8.03
N THR A 9 16.27 14.08 9.12
CA THR A 9 15.78 12.70 9.11
C THR A 9 14.38 12.64 9.70
N TYR A 10 13.54 11.81 9.09
CA TYR A 10 12.19 11.54 9.54
C TYR A 10 11.93 10.04 9.50
N ALA A 11 11.22 9.55 10.50
CA ALA A 11 10.75 8.18 10.57
C ALA A 11 9.32 8.20 11.11
N GLY A 12 8.47 7.32 10.61
CA GLY A 12 7.07 7.28 10.99
C GLY A 12 6.46 5.91 10.78
N VAL A 13 5.32 5.71 11.44
CA VAL A 13 4.51 4.50 11.34
C VAL A 13 3.15 4.88 10.77
N LYS A 14 2.71 4.17 9.75
CA LYS A 14 1.43 4.35 9.08
C LYS A 14 0.54 3.13 9.36
N ASN A 15 -0.71 3.39 9.72
CA ASN A 15 -1.74 2.39 9.89
C ASN A 15 -2.95 2.76 9.03
N LEU A 16 -3.74 1.76 8.64
CA LEU A 16 -5.02 2.00 7.99
C LEU A 16 -5.96 2.70 8.99
N ILE A 17 -6.38 3.93 8.69
CA ILE A 17 -7.13 4.80 9.61
C ILE A 17 -8.57 4.30 9.84
N ASN A 18 -9.12 3.52 8.91
CA ASN A 18 -10.50 3.06 8.96
C ASN A 18 -10.56 1.55 8.67
N ASN A 19 -10.18 0.74 9.67
CA ASN A 19 -10.39 -0.69 9.62
C ASN A 19 -11.88 -0.96 9.90
N TRP A 20 -12.71 -0.85 8.86
CA TRP A 20 -14.14 -1.10 8.97
C TRP A 20 -14.37 -2.46 9.60
N GLN A 21 -15.25 -2.51 10.59
CA GLN A 21 -15.71 -3.77 11.16
C GLN A 21 -16.62 -4.42 10.11
N LEU A 22 -16.02 -5.28 9.30
CA LEU A 22 -16.74 -6.11 8.34
C LEU A 22 -17.51 -7.19 9.10
N THR A 23 -18.57 -7.69 8.45
CA THR A 23 -19.40 -8.76 8.96
C THR A 23 -18.54 -9.96 9.34
N ASN A 24 -18.70 -10.48 10.56
CA ASN A 24 -18.02 -11.69 10.99
C ASN A 24 -18.70 -12.96 10.44
N GLY A 25 -18.06 -14.13 10.58
CA GLY A 25 -18.58 -15.42 10.09
C GLY A 25 -20.02 -15.73 10.52
N ALA A 26 -20.33 -15.50 11.79
CA ALA A 26 -21.64 -15.78 12.37
C ALA A 26 -22.71 -14.81 11.86
N GLU A 27 -22.40 -13.52 11.82
CA GLU A 27 -23.29 -12.49 11.27
C GLU A 27 -23.57 -12.72 9.79
N TRP A 28 -22.54 -13.11 9.02
CA TRP A 28 -22.70 -13.40 7.60
C TRP A 28 -23.61 -14.61 7.40
N TYR A 29 -23.44 -15.67 8.19
CA TYR A 29 -24.31 -16.84 8.19
C TYR A 29 -25.77 -16.45 8.48
N ASP A 30 -25.99 -15.63 9.52
CA ASP A 30 -27.33 -15.21 9.93
C ASP A 30 -28.00 -14.35 8.84
N ILE A 31 -27.24 -13.49 8.14
CA ILE A 31 -27.70 -12.76 6.95
C ILE A 31 -28.08 -13.73 5.83
N GLN A 32 -27.23 -14.72 5.50
CA GLN A 32 -27.55 -15.69 4.45
C GLN A 32 -28.79 -16.52 4.78
N LYS A 33 -28.98 -16.88 6.05
CA LYS A 33 -30.16 -17.60 6.53
C LYS A 33 -31.43 -16.78 6.30
N ALA A 34 -31.42 -15.49 6.65
CA ALA A 34 -32.55 -14.60 6.39
C ALA A 34 -32.80 -14.41 4.88
N LEU A 35 -31.75 -14.26 4.07
CA LEU A 35 -31.87 -14.14 2.61
C LEU A 35 -32.44 -15.40 1.97
N ASN A 36 -32.12 -16.59 2.49
CA ASN A 36 -32.66 -17.85 1.99
C ASN A 36 -34.19 -17.96 2.11
N GLU A 37 -34.82 -17.19 3.00
CA GLU A 37 -36.29 -17.14 3.11
C GLU A 37 -36.95 -16.41 1.93
N THR A 38 -36.19 -15.56 1.23
CA THR A 38 -36.69 -14.72 0.13
C THR A 38 -36.08 -15.06 -1.24
N ARG A 39 -34.96 -15.80 -1.26
CA ARG A 39 -34.28 -16.20 -2.49
C ARG A 39 -35.08 -17.24 -3.27
N THR A 40 -35.14 -17.04 -4.59
CA THR A 40 -35.66 -18.06 -5.53
C THR A 40 -34.80 -19.33 -5.58
N LYS A 41 -33.50 -19.20 -5.28
CA LYS A 41 -32.55 -20.32 -5.10
C LYS A 41 -31.77 -20.12 -3.80
N PRO A 42 -32.19 -20.75 -2.68
CA PRO A 42 -31.48 -20.70 -1.42
C PRO A 42 -30.10 -21.36 -1.51
N ILE A 43 -29.11 -20.84 -0.77
CA ILE A 43 -27.80 -21.48 -0.65
C ILE A 43 -27.84 -22.61 0.39
N ASN A 44 -26.98 -23.62 0.24
CA ASN A 44 -26.85 -24.69 1.23
C ASN A 44 -26.04 -24.21 2.46
N LEU A 45 -26.74 -23.84 3.53
CA LEU A 45 -26.13 -23.35 4.78
C LEU A 45 -25.26 -24.39 5.50
N SER A 46 -25.45 -25.69 5.25
CA SER A 46 -24.61 -26.75 5.86
C SER A 46 -23.17 -26.72 5.34
N LEU A 47 -22.92 -26.04 4.22
CA LEU A 47 -21.59 -25.85 3.65
C LEU A 47 -20.90 -24.57 4.17
N VAL A 48 -21.60 -23.74 4.93
CA VAL A 48 -21.10 -22.49 5.50
C VAL A 48 -20.63 -22.75 6.92
N SER A 49 -19.36 -22.49 7.20
CA SER A 49 -18.85 -22.52 8.57
C SER A 49 -19.27 -21.26 9.32
N ARG A 50 -19.96 -21.44 10.45
CA ARG A 50 -20.33 -20.33 11.34
C ARG A 50 -19.20 -19.93 12.28
N ASP A 51 -18.27 -20.85 12.53
CA ASP A 51 -17.20 -20.70 13.52
C ASP A 51 -15.91 -20.09 12.93
N VAL A 52 -15.86 -19.93 11.61
CA VAL A 52 -14.73 -19.31 10.92
C VAL A 52 -15.08 -17.85 10.62
N SER A 53 -14.17 -16.94 10.97
CA SER A 53 -14.34 -15.51 10.75
C SER A 53 -13.01 -14.86 10.35
N THR A 54 -12.76 -14.77 9.05
CA THR A 54 -11.60 -14.10 8.48
C THR A 54 -11.90 -12.62 8.26
N ASP A 55 -11.08 -11.74 8.85
CA ASP A 55 -11.08 -10.31 8.57
C ASP A 55 -10.14 -10.04 7.38
N TRP A 56 -10.71 -10.04 6.17
CA TRP A 56 -9.94 -9.86 4.94
C TRP A 56 -9.27 -8.48 4.86
N LEU A 57 -9.89 -7.43 5.41
CA LEU A 57 -9.32 -6.09 5.37
C LEU A 57 -8.08 -6.03 6.27
N LYS A 58 -8.15 -6.63 7.45
CA LYS A 58 -7.00 -6.80 8.31
C LYS A 58 -5.91 -7.63 7.62
N GLU A 59 -6.28 -8.69 6.92
CA GLU A 59 -5.31 -9.63 6.36
C GLU A 59 -4.56 -9.14 5.12
N ILE A 60 -5.18 -8.26 4.33
CA ILE A 60 -4.47 -7.57 3.24
C ILE A 60 -3.66 -6.36 3.73
N SER A 61 -3.84 -5.96 4.99
CA SER A 61 -3.24 -4.75 5.55
C SER A 61 -2.06 -5.05 6.45
N ARG A 62 -1.19 -4.05 6.61
CA ARG A 62 -0.09 -4.07 7.58
C ARG A 62 0.16 -2.68 8.16
N THR A 63 0.75 -2.65 9.35
CA THR A 63 1.45 -1.46 9.82
C THR A 63 2.67 -1.23 8.94
N ALA A 64 2.77 -0.04 8.36
CA ALA A 64 3.79 0.28 7.38
C ALA A 64 4.77 1.32 7.90
N PHE A 65 6.05 1.17 7.58
CA PHE A 65 7.09 2.09 8.01
C PHE A 65 7.44 3.11 6.91
N VAL A 66 7.65 4.36 7.32
CA VAL A 66 8.15 5.42 6.45
C VAL A 66 9.44 5.98 7.02
N SER A 67 10.41 6.23 6.15
CA SER A 67 11.64 6.92 6.48
C SER A 67 12.07 7.87 5.38
N ASP A 68 12.56 9.03 5.78
CA ASP A 68 13.12 10.03 4.90
C ASP A 68 14.44 10.53 5.48
N ARG A 69 15.47 10.58 4.65
CA ARG A 69 16.83 10.96 5.06
C ARG A 69 17.37 11.93 4.04
N ASN A 70 17.57 13.17 4.44
CA ASN A 70 18.11 14.22 3.60
C ASN A 70 19.38 14.79 4.21
N VAL A 71 20.38 14.99 3.36
CA VAL A 71 21.62 15.65 3.71
C VAL A 71 21.85 16.76 2.71
N SER A 72 22.20 17.94 3.20
CA SER A 72 22.63 19.04 2.35
C SER A 72 23.88 19.70 2.89
N PHE A 73 24.74 20.10 1.97
CA PHE A 73 25.92 20.89 2.21
C PHE A 73 25.80 22.18 1.42
N SER A 74 25.97 23.31 2.09
CA SER A 74 25.91 24.62 1.44
C SER A 74 27.04 25.50 1.95
N GLY A 75 27.47 26.43 1.12
CA GLY A 75 28.56 27.33 1.48
C GLY A 75 28.81 28.35 0.38
N GLY A 76 29.75 29.25 0.63
CA GLY A 76 30.12 30.20 -0.40
C GLY A 76 31.05 31.31 0.04
N THR A 77 31.67 31.95 -0.92
CA THR A 77 32.42 33.20 -0.77
C THR A 77 31.60 34.36 -1.34
N ASP A 78 32.16 35.57 -1.39
CA ASP A 78 31.48 36.73 -1.98
C ASP A 78 31.23 36.59 -3.48
N LYS A 79 31.95 35.68 -4.14
CA LYS A 79 31.84 35.41 -5.59
C LYS A 79 31.12 34.12 -5.93
N LEU A 80 31.07 33.12 -5.05
CA LEU A 80 30.49 31.81 -5.34
C LEU A 80 29.59 31.36 -4.19
N VAL A 81 28.36 30.96 -4.47
CA VAL A 81 27.47 30.30 -3.52
C VAL A 81 27.06 28.96 -4.10
N TYR A 82 27.15 27.89 -3.31
CA TYR A 82 26.79 26.55 -3.78
C TYR A 82 26.00 25.77 -2.73
N MET A 83 25.27 24.77 -3.21
CA MET A 83 24.54 23.79 -2.42
C MET A 83 24.55 22.45 -3.14
N VAL A 84 24.89 21.39 -2.41
CA VAL A 84 24.76 20.00 -2.83
C VAL A 84 23.82 19.32 -1.84
N ALA A 85 22.81 18.64 -2.31
CA ALA A 85 21.89 17.89 -1.46
C ALA A 85 21.60 16.51 -2.04
N GLY A 86 21.41 15.54 -1.15
CA GLY A 86 20.99 14.19 -1.47
C GLY A 86 19.89 13.75 -0.51
N GLY A 87 18.94 12.98 -1.02
CA GLY A 87 17.81 12.48 -0.25
C GLY A 87 17.50 11.03 -0.58
N PHE A 88 17.19 10.24 0.44
CA PHE A 88 16.69 8.88 0.34
C PHE A 88 15.36 8.76 1.09
N TYR A 89 14.30 8.47 0.35
CA TYR A 89 12.96 8.24 0.87
C TYR A 89 12.59 6.77 0.66
N LYS A 90 12.08 6.13 1.69
CA LYS A 90 11.51 4.78 1.62
C LYS A 90 10.22 4.72 2.41
N GLU A 91 9.19 4.21 1.78
CA GLU A 91 7.89 3.99 2.37
C GLU A 91 7.38 2.59 2.02
N GLU A 92 7.01 1.85 3.04
CA GLU A 92 6.15 0.68 2.88
C GLU A 92 4.69 1.17 2.78
N GLY A 93 3.91 0.55 1.90
CA GLY A 93 2.47 0.79 1.88
C GLY A 93 1.73 -0.03 2.94
N THR A 94 0.58 0.49 3.37
CA THR A 94 -0.31 -0.16 4.36
C THR A 94 -1.03 -1.38 3.82
N ILE A 95 -1.02 -1.59 2.50
CA ILE A 95 -1.48 -2.82 1.87
C ILE A 95 -0.24 -3.69 1.61
N ILE A 96 -0.33 -4.97 1.96
CA ILE A 96 0.78 -5.91 1.77
C ILE A 96 1.11 -6.00 0.29
N GLY A 97 2.41 -5.95 -0.01
CA GLY A 97 2.93 -6.02 -1.38
C GLY A 97 3.21 -4.67 -2.03
N THR A 98 2.81 -3.55 -1.42
CA THR A 98 3.10 -2.21 -1.96
C THR A 98 4.27 -1.54 -1.26
N ASP A 99 5.15 -0.91 -2.04
CA ASP A 99 6.23 -0.07 -1.53
C ASP A 99 6.60 1.06 -2.49
N TYR A 100 7.30 2.05 -1.96
CA TYR A 100 7.82 3.18 -2.70
C TYR A 100 9.21 3.57 -2.20
N GLN A 101 10.13 3.78 -3.13
CA GLN A 101 11.45 4.31 -2.83
C GLN A 101 11.81 5.45 -3.78
N ARG A 102 12.52 6.46 -3.28
CA ARG A 102 12.96 7.60 -4.07
C ARG A 102 14.33 8.09 -3.64
N ILE A 103 15.22 8.24 -4.61
CA ILE A 103 16.53 8.85 -4.48
C ILE A 103 16.48 10.22 -5.16
N THR A 104 16.99 11.24 -4.50
CA THR A 104 17.12 12.60 -5.05
C THR A 104 18.55 13.10 -4.92
N ALA A 105 19.01 13.85 -5.93
CA ALA A 105 20.27 14.55 -5.91
C ALA A 105 20.06 15.95 -6.49
N ARG A 106 20.57 16.98 -5.80
CA ARG A 106 20.40 18.38 -6.18
C ARG A 106 21.74 19.10 -6.09
N LEU A 107 22.09 19.81 -7.15
CA LEU A 107 23.23 20.71 -7.20
C LEU A 107 22.72 22.11 -7.58
N LYS A 108 23.05 23.10 -6.76
CA LYS A 108 22.86 24.51 -7.10
C LYS A 108 24.17 25.25 -6.92
N SER A 109 24.53 26.09 -7.88
CA SER A 109 25.71 26.94 -7.80
C SER A 109 25.41 28.28 -8.46
N ASP A 110 25.81 29.38 -7.83
CA ASP A 110 25.63 30.74 -8.31
C ASP A 110 26.99 31.45 -8.24
N TYR A 111 27.52 31.88 -9.38
CA TYR A 111 28.80 32.54 -9.51
C TYR A 111 28.66 34.00 -10.00
N LYS A 112 29.22 34.94 -9.26
CA LYS A 112 29.26 36.36 -9.56
C LYS A 112 30.47 36.66 -10.46
N VAL A 113 30.23 36.72 -11.77
CA VAL A 113 31.27 37.04 -12.76
C VAL A 113 31.68 38.51 -12.66
N LYS A 114 30.70 39.41 -12.47
CA LYS A 114 30.89 40.86 -12.23
C LYS A 114 29.84 41.36 -11.24
N ASP A 115 29.97 42.58 -10.74
CA ASP A 115 29.02 43.14 -9.78
C ASP A 115 27.57 43.18 -10.29
N TYR A 116 27.41 43.30 -11.61
CA TYR A 116 26.13 43.31 -12.32
C TYR A 116 25.79 41.99 -13.03
N LEU A 117 26.68 40.98 -13.03
CA LEU A 117 26.48 39.75 -13.79
C LEU A 117 26.74 38.51 -12.92
N LYS A 118 25.69 37.70 -12.76
CA LYS A 118 25.71 36.40 -12.09
C LYS A 118 25.30 35.30 -13.06
N VAL A 119 26.00 34.18 -13.03
CA VAL A 119 25.67 32.97 -13.78
C VAL A 119 25.46 31.84 -12.78
N GLY A 120 24.43 31.05 -12.97
CA GLY A 120 24.09 29.96 -12.06
C GLY A 120 23.75 28.66 -12.77
N VAL A 121 23.92 27.56 -12.04
CA VAL A 121 23.59 26.19 -12.42
C VAL A 121 22.64 25.63 -11.36
N ASN A 122 21.55 25.00 -11.80
CA ASN A 122 20.61 24.30 -10.92
C ASN A 122 20.21 22.97 -11.56
N ILE A 123 20.68 21.87 -10.99
CA ILE A 123 20.46 20.52 -11.46
C ILE A 123 19.71 19.76 -10.37
N ASN A 124 18.65 19.06 -10.76
CA ASN A 124 17.85 18.22 -9.88
C ASN A 124 17.62 16.89 -10.60
N ILE A 125 18.04 15.81 -9.98
CA ILE A 125 17.89 14.44 -10.50
C ILE A 125 17.11 13.66 -9.45
N GLN A 126 16.12 12.92 -9.93
CA GLN A 126 15.30 12.04 -9.10
C GLN A 126 15.13 10.71 -9.82
N SER A 127 15.27 9.63 -9.06
CA SER A 127 14.86 8.30 -9.46
C SER A 127 13.91 7.75 -8.41
N SER A 128 12.83 7.10 -8.84
CA SER A 128 11.89 6.46 -7.96
C SER A 128 11.48 5.11 -8.51
N ASP A 129 11.19 4.20 -7.59
CA ASP A 129 10.77 2.85 -7.87
C ASP A 129 9.57 2.52 -6.98
N THR A 130 8.64 1.73 -7.51
CA THR A 130 7.35 1.43 -6.91
C THR A 130 7.05 -0.03 -7.18
N HIS A 131 7.09 -0.88 -6.14
CA HIS A 131 6.65 -2.25 -6.29
C HIS A 131 5.14 -2.36 -6.07
N ASN A 132 4.48 -2.98 -7.06
CA ASN A 132 3.06 -3.28 -7.12
C ASN A 132 2.15 -2.05 -6.89
N SER A 133 1.73 -1.42 -7.99
CA SER A 133 0.58 -0.52 -7.95
C SER A 133 -0.70 -1.36 -7.74
N ILE A 134 -1.32 -1.22 -6.57
CA ILE A 134 -2.64 -1.80 -6.33
C ILE A 134 -3.71 -1.03 -7.09
N LEU A 135 -4.71 -1.74 -7.61
CA LEU A 135 -5.88 -1.16 -8.26
C LEU A 135 -6.79 -0.56 -7.18
N GLU A 136 -6.55 0.68 -6.77
CA GLU A 136 -7.36 1.33 -5.72
C GLU A 136 -8.72 1.86 -6.24
N GLY A 137 -8.82 2.12 -7.54
CA GLY A 137 -9.99 2.78 -8.15
C GLY A 137 -10.96 1.87 -8.90
N ASN A 138 -10.75 0.56 -8.91
CA ASN A 138 -11.63 -0.35 -9.65
C ASN A 138 -12.75 -0.89 -8.73
N PRO A 139 -14.03 -0.55 -8.98
CA PRO A 139 -15.16 -0.96 -8.14
C PRO A 139 -15.50 -2.47 -8.26
N THR A 140 -14.82 -3.18 -9.16
CA THR A 140 -15.07 -4.59 -9.50
C THR A 140 -13.92 -5.50 -9.07
N VAL A 141 -12.66 -5.06 -9.19
CA VAL A 141 -11.46 -5.90 -8.92
C VAL A 141 -10.39 -5.21 -8.07
N GLY A 142 -10.69 -4.07 -7.46
CA GLY A 142 -9.71 -3.38 -6.59
C GLY A 142 -9.40 -4.19 -5.33
N THR A 143 -8.15 -4.20 -4.87
CA THR A 143 -7.70 -5.04 -3.74
C THR A 143 -8.55 -4.83 -2.49
N ILE A 144 -8.83 -3.57 -2.14
CA ILE A 144 -9.69 -3.23 -1.00
C ILE A 144 -11.16 -3.61 -1.30
N ASN A 145 -11.63 -3.36 -2.52
CA ASN A 145 -13.01 -3.66 -2.92
C ASN A 145 -13.32 -5.16 -2.87
N THR A 146 -12.37 -6.00 -3.27
CA THR A 146 -12.48 -7.46 -3.18
C THR A 146 -12.45 -7.89 -1.72
N ALA A 147 -11.54 -7.35 -0.89
CA ALA A 147 -11.46 -7.70 0.52
C ALA A 147 -12.73 -7.37 1.32
N ILE A 148 -13.40 -6.24 1.04
CA ILE A 148 -14.67 -5.90 1.72
C ILE A 148 -15.87 -6.74 1.25
N LYS A 149 -15.78 -7.39 0.09
CA LYS A 149 -16.86 -8.22 -0.48
C LYS A 149 -16.69 -9.71 -0.20
N LEU A 150 -15.47 -10.13 0.12
CA LEU A 150 -15.13 -11.52 0.32
C LEU A 150 -15.77 -12.06 1.60
N GLU A 151 -16.32 -13.27 1.54
CA GLU A 151 -17.01 -13.81 2.72
C GLU A 151 -16.05 -14.19 3.84
N PRO A 152 -16.41 -13.92 5.11
CA PRO A 152 -15.55 -14.19 6.27
C PRO A 152 -15.51 -15.68 6.68
N ASN A 153 -16.29 -16.55 6.03
CA ASN A 153 -16.63 -17.89 6.52
C ASN A 153 -15.62 -19.00 6.15
N PHE A 154 -14.45 -18.62 5.63
CA PHE A 154 -13.39 -19.55 5.24
C PHE A 154 -12.02 -19.00 5.65
N PRO A 155 -11.04 -19.88 6.01
CA PRO A 155 -9.73 -19.44 6.44
C PRO A 155 -8.91 -18.89 5.27
N VAL A 156 -7.86 -18.12 5.57
CA VAL A 156 -6.94 -17.61 4.55
C VAL A 156 -6.12 -18.73 3.91
N TRP A 157 -5.75 -19.74 4.71
CA TRP A 157 -4.79 -20.78 4.35
C TRP A 157 -5.40 -22.17 4.41
N ILE A 158 -5.19 -22.97 3.36
CA ILE A 158 -5.37 -24.43 3.40
C ILE A 158 -4.14 -25.08 4.04
N ASP A 159 -2.95 -24.61 3.64
CA ASP A 159 -1.67 -25.07 4.18
C ASP A 159 -0.66 -23.91 4.14
N GLN A 160 -0.45 -23.28 5.30
CA GLN A 160 0.44 -22.15 5.43
C GLN A 160 1.91 -22.52 5.15
N SER A 161 2.32 -23.77 5.45
CA SER A 161 3.71 -24.24 5.24
C SER A 161 4.08 -24.34 3.75
N LYS A 162 3.08 -24.54 2.90
CA LYS A 162 3.22 -24.63 1.45
C LYS A 162 2.78 -23.36 0.71
N GLY A 163 2.40 -22.30 1.44
CA GLY A 163 1.90 -21.06 0.86
C GLY A 163 0.59 -21.24 0.06
N LYS A 164 -0.23 -22.25 0.41
CA LYS A 164 -1.47 -22.55 -0.33
C LYS A 164 -2.66 -21.83 0.31
N TYR A 165 -3.18 -20.83 -0.40
CA TYR A 165 -4.37 -20.08 -0.01
C TYR A 165 -5.65 -20.91 -0.19
N ASP A 166 -6.62 -20.66 0.68
CA ASP A 166 -7.99 -21.14 0.48
C ASP A 166 -8.76 -20.20 -0.44
N TYR A 167 -9.90 -20.67 -0.94
CA TYR A 167 -10.76 -19.90 -1.79
C TYR A 167 -12.21 -20.07 -1.35
N SER A 168 -12.99 -19.02 -1.59
CA SER A 168 -14.41 -19.10 -1.34
C SER A 168 -15.06 -20.11 -2.28
N LYS A 169 -15.92 -20.95 -1.70
CA LYS A 169 -16.78 -21.87 -2.45
C LYS A 169 -17.97 -21.14 -3.11
N PHE A 170 -18.12 -19.85 -2.84
CA PHE A 170 -19.25 -19.02 -3.27
C PHE A 170 -18.84 -17.88 -4.22
N THR A 171 -17.54 -17.62 -4.41
CA THR A 171 -17.07 -16.63 -5.38
C THR A 171 -17.20 -17.12 -6.81
N ASP A 172 -17.83 -16.30 -7.66
CA ASP A 172 -18.05 -16.57 -9.09
C ASP A 172 -16.84 -16.22 -9.98
N PHE A 173 -15.66 -15.98 -9.39
CA PHE A 173 -14.43 -15.84 -10.17
C PHE A 173 -14.03 -17.21 -10.67
N SER A 174 -14.25 -17.45 -11.96
CA SER A 174 -13.84 -18.68 -12.63
C SER A 174 -12.35 -18.90 -12.47
N GLN A 175 -11.96 -19.78 -11.55
CA GLN A 175 -10.69 -20.46 -11.68
C GLN A 175 -10.79 -21.29 -12.96
N SER A 176 -9.98 -20.96 -13.96
CA SER A 176 -9.83 -21.80 -15.15
C SER A 176 -9.43 -23.20 -14.67
N GLY A 177 -10.40 -24.11 -14.55
CA GLY A 177 -10.14 -25.51 -14.24
C GLY A 177 -10.88 -26.17 -13.08
N SER A 178 -11.82 -25.54 -12.37
CA SER A 178 -12.73 -26.32 -11.52
C SER A 178 -14.17 -25.83 -11.60
N SER A 179 -14.90 -26.46 -12.52
CA SER A 179 -16.35 -26.52 -12.54
C SER A 179 -16.82 -26.98 -11.17
N ASN A 180 -17.49 -26.10 -10.43
CA ASN A 180 -18.58 -26.43 -9.50
C ASN A 180 -19.16 -25.12 -8.97
N CYS A 181 -19.94 -24.43 -9.79
CA CYS A 181 -21.04 -23.63 -9.25
C CYS A 181 -21.95 -24.62 -8.52
N LEU A 182 -21.92 -24.63 -7.19
CA LEU A 182 -22.93 -25.32 -6.39
C LEU A 182 -24.20 -24.47 -6.46
N GLN A 183 -24.95 -24.64 -7.55
CA GLN A 183 -26.38 -24.31 -7.64
C GLN A 183 -27.21 -25.34 -6.86
#